data_AF-A0A1C6AX61-F1
#
_entry.id   AF-A0A1C6AX61-F1
#
_cell.length_a   1.000
_cell.length_b   1.000
_cell.length_c   1.000
_cell.angle_alpha   90.00
_cell.angle_beta   90.00
_cell.angle_gamma   90.00
#
_symmetry.space_group_name_H-M   'P 1'
#
loop_
_entity.id
_entity.type
_entity.pdbx_description
1 polymer ?
#
loop_
_entity_poly.entity_id
_entity_poly.type
_entity_poly.pdbx_seq_one_letter_code
_entity_poly.pdbx_strand_id
1 'polypeptide(L)'
;MEFREKKRWGFFGLPFTFTTYMVTEELITVEEGFINKRENDCYIYKVQDVELIRTLGERMFGLGTVKCYTGDTTNPELYLTHIKNAKNIKNFILEASEKARLKRRTMNMLDIGADADIPEEN
;
A
#
# COMPACT_ATOMS: atom_id res chain seq x y z
N MET A 1 -4.04 12.55 0.90
CA MET A 1 -3.06 12.78 -0.19
C MET A 1 -3.08 11.55 -1.10
N GLU A 2 -3.03 11.72 -2.42
CA GLU A 2 -3.12 10.59 -3.38
C GLU A 2 -1.90 10.55 -4.29
N PHE A 3 -1.25 9.39 -4.39
CA PHE A 3 -0.12 9.18 -5.30
C PHE A 3 -0.55 8.30 -6.47
N ARG A 4 -0.44 8.84 -7.68
CA ARG A 4 -0.64 8.09 -8.92
C ARG A 4 0.67 8.03 -9.68
N GLU A 5 1.22 6.83 -9.79
CA GLU A 5 2.47 6.58 -10.50
C GLU A 5 2.26 5.53 -11.58
N LYS A 6 3.08 5.60 -12.63
CA LYS A 6 3.08 4.60 -13.71
C LYS A 6 4.42 3.90 -13.73
N LYS A 7 4.40 2.59 -13.97
CA LYS A 7 5.63 1.82 -14.16
C LYS A 7 6.39 2.36 -15.38
N ARG A 8 7.68 2.64 -15.20
CA ARG A 8 8.58 3.11 -16.26
C ARG A 8 9.59 2.03 -16.58
N TRP A 9 9.93 1.84 -17.85
CA TRP A 9 10.98 0.88 -18.21
C TRP A 9 12.36 1.43 -17.86
N GLY A 10 13.15 0.66 -17.12
CA GLY A 10 14.48 1.03 -16.63
C GLY A 10 15.57 1.23 -17.69
N PHE A 11 15.34 0.94 -18.99
CA PHE A 11 16.37 1.10 -20.04
C PHE A 11 16.16 2.32 -20.95
N PHE A 12 14.93 2.82 -21.10
CA PHE A 12 14.62 3.98 -21.98
C PHE A 12 13.63 5.00 -21.38
N GLY A 13 13.17 4.83 -20.13
CA GLY A 13 12.26 5.77 -19.47
C GLY A 13 10.85 5.86 -20.09
N LEU A 14 10.57 5.06 -21.12
CA LEU A 14 9.26 5.00 -21.77
C LEU A 14 8.28 4.14 -20.95
N PRO A 15 7.02 4.58 -20.78
CA PRO A 15 5.98 3.83 -20.07
C PRO A 15 5.39 2.75 -20.99
N PHE A 16 6.21 1.79 -21.41
CA PHE A 16 5.74 0.68 -22.25
C PHE A 16 4.96 -0.37 -21.46
N THR A 17 5.01 -0.30 -20.13
CA THR A 17 4.22 -1.13 -19.24
C THR A 17 2.91 -0.43 -18.87
N PHE A 18 1.79 -1.03 -19.22
CA PHE A 18 0.44 -0.64 -18.83
C PHE A 18 0.18 -1.02 -17.37
N THR A 19 1.02 -0.50 -16.48
CA THR A 19 0.87 -0.69 -15.03
C THR A 19 0.71 0.66 -14.38
N THR A 20 -0.45 0.85 -13.74
CA THR A 20 -0.78 2.05 -12.98
C THR A 20 -0.84 1.68 -11.51
N TYR A 21 -0.18 2.48 -10.69
CA TYR A 21 -0.18 2.37 -9.25
C TYR A 21 -0.93 3.55 -8.67
N MET A 22 -1.94 3.28 -7.84
CA MET A 22 -2.67 4.27 -7.09
C MET A 22 -2.55 3.96 -5.60
N VAL A 23 -2.05 4.93 -4.84
CA VAL A 23 -1.87 4.83 -3.40
C VAL A 23 -2.64 5.95 -2.75
N THR A 24 -3.69 5.62 -2.02
CA THR A 24 -4.51 6.54 -1.22
C THR A 24 -4.21 6.33 0.27
N GLU A 25 -4.97 6.96 1.18
CA GLU A 25 -4.78 6.76 2.63
C GLU A 25 -5.42 5.45 3.14
N GLU A 26 -6.32 4.86 2.36
CA GLU A 26 -7.07 3.66 2.76
C GLU A 26 -6.77 2.44 1.90
N LEU A 27 -6.40 2.65 0.63
CA LEU A 27 -6.29 1.62 -0.40
C LEU A 27 -5.01 1.78 -1.23
N ILE A 28 -4.42 0.65 -1.59
CA ILE A 28 -3.39 0.53 -2.61
C ILE A 28 -3.97 -0.27 -3.76
N THR A 29 -4.09 0.35 -4.94
CA THR A 29 -4.59 -0.28 -6.16
C THR A 29 -3.43 -0.42 -7.14
N VAL A 30 -3.25 -1.63 -7.64
CA VAL A 30 -2.27 -1.96 -8.67
C VAL A 30 -3.02 -2.51 -9.87
N GLU A 31 -3.09 -1.71 -10.93
CA GLU A 31 -3.67 -2.10 -12.20
C GLU A 31 -2.55 -2.58 -13.12
N GLU A 32 -2.64 -3.82 -13.61
CA GLU A 32 -1.68 -4.41 -14.56
C GLU A 32 -2.39 -4.95 -15.79
N GLY A 33 -1.86 -4.63 -16.97
CA GLY A 33 -2.13 -5.36 -18.21
C GLY A 33 -2.56 -4.50 -19.38
N PHE A 34 -2.38 -5.05 -20.58
CA PHE A 34 -2.71 -4.38 -21.85
C PHE A 34 -4.01 -4.92 -22.46
N ILE A 35 -4.15 -6.25 -22.55
CA ILE A 35 -5.33 -6.95 -23.10
C ILE A 35 -6.20 -7.48 -21.97
N ASN A 36 -5.60 -8.20 -21.01
CA ASN A 36 -6.25 -8.63 -19.78
C ASN A 36 -5.88 -7.64 -18.68
N LYS A 37 -6.86 -6.87 -18.20
CA LYS A 37 -6.68 -5.99 -17.03
C LYS A 37 -6.83 -6.83 -15.76
N ARG A 38 -5.82 -6.79 -14.90
CA ARG A 38 -5.87 -7.29 -13.54
C ARG A 38 -5.78 -6.10 -12.60
N GLU A 39 -6.70 -6.04 -11.65
CA GLU A 39 -6.76 -5.02 -10.63
C GLU A 39 -6.56 -5.71 -9.29
N ASN A 40 -5.48 -5.36 -8.60
CA ASN A 40 -5.14 -5.89 -7.30
C ASN A 40 -5.24 -4.77 -6.28
N ASP A 41 -6.27 -4.88 -5.44
CA ASP A 41 -6.57 -3.94 -4.38
C ASP A 41 -6.11 -4.49 -3.03
N CYS A 42 -5.40 -3.66 -2.27
CA CYS A 42 -4.98 -3.95 -0.91
C CYS A 42 -5.32 -2.80 0.01
N TYR A 43 -6.06 -3.09 1.09
CA TYR A 43 -6.29 -2.08 2.12
C TYR A 43 -5.03 -1.79 2.94
N ILE A 44 -4.79 -0.52 3.19
CA ILE A 44 -3.61 -0.04 3.93
C ILE A 44 -3.56 -0.56 5.37
N TYR A 45 -4.71 -0.74 6.01
CA TYR A 45 -4.75 -1.28 7.38
C TYR A 45 -4.22 -2.73 7.46
N LYS A 46 -4.23 -3.49 6.35
CA LYS A 46 -3.72 -4.86 6.27
C LYS A 46 -2.24 -4.92 5.94
N VAL A 47 -1.64 -3.82 5.50
CA VAL A 47 -0.21 -3.76 5.21
C VAL A 47 0.53 -3.95 6.54
N GLN A 48 1.45 -4.92 6.58
CA GLN A 48 2.24 -5.28 7.75
C GLN A 48 3.56 -4.53 7.78
N ASP A 49 4.31 -4.64 6.67
CA ASP A 49 5.63 -4.07 6.49
C ASP A 49 5.83 -3.56 5.06
N VAL A 50 6.76 -2.62 4.88
CA VAL A 50 7.06 -1.97 3.60
C VAL A 50 8.56 -1.87 3.38
N GLU A 51 9.05 -2.54 2.35
CA GLU A 51 10.44 -2.61 1.96
C GLU A 51 10.71 -1.76 0.71
N LEU A 52 11.89 -1.14 0.64
CA LEU A 52 12.34 -0.36 -0.53
C LEU A 52 13.54 -1.07 -1.17
N ILE A 53 13.32 -1.62 -2.35
CA ILE A 53 14.33 -2.33 -3.16
C ILE A 53 14.83 -1.39 -4.25
N ARG A 54 16.15 -1.28 -4.39
CA ARG A 54 16.79 -0.47 -5.43
C ARG A 54 18.03 -1.15 -5.99
N THR A 55 17.93 -1.62 -7.22
CA THR A 55 19.07 -2.11 -8.01
C THR A 55 20.03 -0.96 -8.37
N LEU A 56 21.25 -1.30 -8.81
CA LEU A 56 22.25 -0.30 -9.22
C LEU A 56 21.72 0.59 -10.36
N GLY A 57 21.06 0.00 -11.35
CA GLY A 57 20.42 0.74 -12.45
C GLY A 57 19.33 1.69 -11.96
N GLU A 58 18.43 1.20 -11.11
CA GLU A 58 17.37 2.03 -10.53
C GLU A 58 17.94 3.21 -9.72
N ARG A 59 19.02 3.00 -8.97
CA ARG A 59 19.69 4.09 -8.23
C ARG A 59 20.24 5.17 -9.17
N MET A 60 20.86 4.78 -10.29
CA MET A 60 21.39 5.74 -11.27
C MET A 60 20.28 6.53 -11.97
N PHE A 61 19.13 5.90 -12.22
CA PHE A 61 17.97 6.55 -12.89
C PHE A 61 16.95 7.16 -11.92
N GLY A 62 17.22 7.14 -10.61
CA GLY A 62 16.30 7.67 -9.59
C GLY A 62 14.97 6.89 -9.49
N LEU A 63 14.97 5.62 -9.85
CA LEU A 63 13.84 4.70 -9.72
C LEU A 63 13.98 3.86 -8.45
N GLY A 64 12.91 3.16 -8.08
CA GLY A 64 12.94 2.13 -7.06
C GLY A 64 11.67 1.31 -7.05
N THR A 65 11.74 0.19 -6.36
CA THR A 65 10.65 -0.76 -6.22
C THR A 65 10.23 -0.80 -4.75
N VAL A 66 8.95 -0.55 -4.47
CA VAL A 66 8.38 -0.68 -3.12
C VAL A 66 7.70 -2.04 -3.02
N LYS A 67 8.08 -2.84 -2.03
CA LYS A 67 7.46 -4.13 -1.74
C LYS A 67 6.63 -3.98 -0.47
N CYS A 68 5.33 -4.23 -0.55
CA CYS A 68 4.43 -4.18 0.60
C CYS A 68 4.06 -5.61 0.99
N TYR A 69 4.29 -5.95 2.25
CA TYR A 69 3.83 -7.19 2.85
C TYR A 69 2.43 -6.98 3.40
N THR A 70 1.48 -7.80 2.99
CA THR A 70 0.09 -7.68 3.41
C THR A 70 -0.32 -8.91 4.21
N GLY A 71 -1.20 -8.71 5.19
CA GLY A 71 -1.84 -9.82 5.91
C GLY A 71 -3.04 -10.40 5.18
N ASP A 72 -3.21 -10.13 3.87
CA ASP A 72 -4.33 -10.70 3.11
C ASP A 72 -4.02 -12.09 2.58
N THR A 73 -5.03 -12.97 2.62
CA THR A 73 -4.91 -14.37 2.21
C THR A 73 -4.75 -14.54 0.70
N THR A 74 -5.29 -13.59 -0.07
CA THR A 74 -5.33 -13.65 -1.54
C THR A 74 -4.06 -13.11 -2.19
N ASN A 75 -3.47 -12.05 -1.62
CA ASN A 75 -2.30 -11.36 -2.16
C ASN A 75 -1.33 -10.98 -1.02
N PRO A 76 -0.48 -11.91 -0.55
CA PRO A 76 0.39 -11.68 0.59
C PRO A 76 1.50 -10.64 0.32
N GLU A 77 1.83 -10.42 -0.95
CA GLU A 77 2.88 -9.49 -1.37
C GLU A 77 2.40 -8.62 -2.53
N LEU A 78 2.62 -7.30 -2.41
CA LEU A 78 2.28 -6.32 -3.44
C LEU A 78 3.52 -5.56 -3.88
N TYR A 79 3.70 -5.41 -5.19
CA TYR A 79 4.91 -4.85 -5.77
C TYR A 79 4.63 -3.60 -6.59
N LEU A 80 5.25 -2.50 -6.18
CA LEU A 80 5.21 -1.18 -6.79
C LEU A 80 6.56 -0.95 -7.51
N THR A 81 6.70 -1.49 -8.72
CA THR A 81 7.98 -1.58 -9.44
C THR A 81 8.33 -0.35 -10.27
N HIS A 82 9.63 -0.01 -10.32
CA HIS A 82 10.22 1.06 -11.15
C HIS A 82 9.52 2.43 -11.03
N ILE A 83 9.32 2.90 -9.80
CA ILE A 83 8.69 4.19 -9.49
C ILE A 83 9.76 5.23 -9.15
N LYS A 84 9.62 6.46 -9.63
CA LYS A 84 10.56 7.56 -9.33
C LYS A 84 10.57 7.93 -7.85
N ASN A 85 9.38 8.15 -7.29
CA ASN A 85 9.22 8.62 -5.91
C ASN A 85 9.10 7.47 -4.89
N ALA A 86 9.76 6.33 -5.13
CA ALA A 86 9.62 5.13 -4.32
C ALA A 86 9.88 5.37 -2.81
N LYS A 87 10.82 6.26 -2.45
CA LYS A 87 11.10 6.58 -1.03
C LYS A 87 9.94 7.34 -0.37
N ASN A 88 9.36 8.31 -1.07
CA ASN A 88 8.24 9.10 -0.55
C ASN A 88 6.98 8.23 -0.42
N ILE A 89 6.72 7.39 -1.42
CA ILE A 89 5.58 6.45 -1.40
C ILE A 89 5.74 5.44 -0.27
N LYS A 90 6.94 4.89 -0.07
CA LYS A 90 7.23 3.99 1.05
C LYS A 90 6.91 4.66 2.40
N ASN A 91 7.41 5.87 2.62
CA ASN A 91 7.15 6.60 3.86
C ASN A 91 5.66 6.93 4.05
N PHE A 92 4.98 7.31 2.95
CA PHE A 92 3.55 7.58 2.97
C PHE A 92 2.73 6.34 3.33
N ILE A 93 3.02 5.19 2.72
CA ILE A 93 2.32 3.92 3.05
C ILE A 93 2.57 3.54 4.51
N LEU A 94 3.81 3.71 4.99
CA LEU A 94 4.15 3.41 6.38
C LEU A 94 3.33 4.27 7.36
N GLU A 95 3.30 5.58 7.16
CA GLU A 95 2.53 6.51 7.99
C GLU A 95 1.03 6.25 7.91
N ALA A 96 0.49 6.04 6.70
CA ALA A 96 -0.91 5.75 6.49
C ALA A 96 -1.32 4.42 7.17
N SER A 97 -0.46 3.40 7.12
CA SER A 97 -0.71 2.11 7.78
C SER A 97 -0.76 2.24 9.31
N GLU A 98 0.14 3.03 9.91
CA GLU A 98 0.15 3.29 11.35
C GLU A 98 -1.09 4.08 11.79
N LYS A 99 -1.45 5.13 11.03
CA LYS A 99 -2.65 5.93 11.29
C LYS A 99 -3.93 5.09 11.20
N ALA A 100 -4.03 4.23 10.19
CA ALA A 100 -5.17 3.33 10.01
C ALA A 100 -5.29 2.32 11.16
N ARG A 101 -4.16 1.76 11.64
CA ARG A 101 -4.13 0.86 12.79
C ARG A 101 -4.52 1.57 14.08
N LEU A 102 -4.03 2.79 14.30
CA LEU A 102 -4.37 3.58 15.49
C LEU A 102 -5.87 3.86 15.53
N LYS A 103 -6.46 4.30 14.42
CA LYS A 103 -7.90 4.57 14.29
C LYS A 103 -8.75 3.35 14.66
N ARG A 104 -8.32 2.14 14.30
CA ARG A 104 -9.02 0.92 14.72
C ARG A 104 -8.81 0.58 16.19
N ARG A 105 -7.60 0.73 16.72
CA ARG A 105 -7.35 0.48 18.15
C ARG A 105 -8.22 1.38 19.03
N THR A 106 -8.38 2.64 18.66
CA THR A 106 -9.25 3.58 19.40
C THR A 106 -10.72 3.20 19.29
N MET A 107 -11.19 2.79 18.10
CA MET A 107 -12.58 2.35 17.91
C MET A 107 -12.90 1.09 18.73
N ASN A 108 -12.03 0.09 18.72
CA ASN A 108 -12.24 -1.14 19.48
C ASN A 108 -12.23 -0.92 20.99
N MET A 109 -11.47 0.06 21.49
CA MET A 109 -11.43 0.38 22.92
C MET A 109 -12.70 1.09 23.40
N LEU A 110 -13.33 1.90 22.55
CA LEU A 110 -14.58 2.59 22.87
C LEU A 110 -15.76 1.61 22.98
N ASP A 111 -15.78 0.56 22.15
CA ASP A 111 -16.86 -0.44 22.12
C ASP A 111 -16.86 -1.33 23.39
N ILE A 112 -15.68 -1.66 23.91
CA ILE A 112 -15.51 -2.49 25.13
C ILE A 112 -16.10 -1.83 26.40
N GLY A 113 -16.22 -0.51 26.43
CA GLY A 113 -16.76 0.21 27.59
C GLY A 113 -18.29 0.33 27.62
N ALA A 114 -18.99 0.02 26.52
CA ALA A 114 -20.43 0.26 26.40
C ALA A 114 -21.29 -0.93 26.91
N ASP A 115 -20.74 -2.14 26.94
CA ASP A 115 -21.47 -3.36 27.34
C ASP A 115 -21.27 -3.74 28.82
N ALA A 116 -20.50 -2.98 29.60
CA ALA A 116 -20.13 -3.33 30.97
C ALA A 116 -21.14 -2.88 32.07
N ASP A 117 -22.16 -2.08 31.73
CA ASP A 117 -23.06 -1.42 32.71
C ASP A 117 -24.54 -1.88 32.63
N ILE A 118 -24.81 -3.16 32.36
CA ILE A 118 -26.17 -3.71 32.54
C ILE A 118 -26.17 -4.55 33.85
N PRO A 119 -26.71 -4.04 34.97
CA PRO A 119 -26.98 -4.88 36.12
C PRO A 119 -28.13 -5.84 35.76
N GLU A 120 -27.88 -7.15 35.81
CA GLU A 120 -28.94 -8.15 35.89
C GLU A 120 -29.67 -7.97 37.24
N GLU A 121 -30.78 -7.24 37.21
CA GLU A 121 -31.72 -7.14 38.32
C GLU A 121 -32.50 -8.47 38.41
N ASN A 122 -32.28 -9.21 39.51
CA ASN A 122 -33.08 -10.38 39.92
C ASN A 122 -34.29 -9.95 40.74
#